data_AF-A0A7S0AY85-F1
#
_entry.id   AF-A0A7S0AY85-F1
#
_cell.length_a   1.000
_cell.length_b   1.000
_cell.length_c   1.000
_cell.angle_alpha   90.00
_cell.angle_beta   90.00
_cell.angle_gamma   90.00
#
_symmetry.space_group_name_H-M   'P 1'
#
loop_
_entity.id
_entity.type
_entity.pdbx_description
1 polymer ?
#
loop_
_entity_poly.entity_id
_entity_poly.type
_entity_poly.pdbx_seq_one_letter_code
_entity_poly.pdbx_strand_id
1 'polypeptide(L)'
;ATIDKLINHIQKHLQQLSGDETMHSLIEVYRRHADAGSFKPNAFKQEAAYISDGENMFAFQYCPMPSSDKSVMFHEYLGDISSTAESSDDNGETDDGDAEASDSAGDSEPPTSKRQRRS
;
A
#
# COMPACT_ATOMS: atom_id res chain seq x y z
N ALA A 1 10.08 -20.71 35.43
CA ALA A 1 8.65 -20.61 35.02
C ALA A 1 8.38 -19.33 34.22
N THR A 2 9.12 -19.13 33.11
CA THR A 2 9.01 -17.94 32.24
C THR A 2 8.46 -18.32 30.88
N ILE A 3 8.88 -19.48 30.36
CA ILE A 3 8.36 -20.08 29.12
C ILE A 3 6.88 -20.43 29.27
N ASP A 4 6.45 -21.04 30.38
CA ASP A 4 5.02 -21.38 30.60
C ASP A 4 4.12 -20.14 30.64
N LYS A 5 4.63 -19.03 31.18
CA LYS A 5 3.92 -17.74 31.19
C LYS A 5 3.80 -17.17 29.78
N LEU A 6 4.85 -17.29 28.96
CA LEU A 6 4.84 -16.87 27.57
C LEU A 6 3.86 -17.72 26.74
N ILE A 7 3.87 -19.04 26.91
CA ILE A 7 2.95 -19.96 26.24
C ILE A 7 1.50 -19.60 26.61
N ASN A 8 1.20 -19.45 27.90
CA ASN A 8 -0.14 -19.05 28.35
C ASN A 8 -0.56 -17.68 27.80
N HIS A 9 0.38 -16.73 27.71
CA HIS A 9 0.10 -15.41 27.14
C HIS A 9 -0.24 -15.52 25.66
N ILE A 10 0.56 -16.22 24.85
CA ILE A 10 0.30 -16.43 23.42
C ILE A 10 -1.02 -17.16 23.20
N GLN A 11 -1.29 -18.22 23.96
CA GLN A 11 -2.54 -18.97 23.84
C GLN A 11 -3.77 -18.11 24.11
N LYS A 12 -3.73 -17.24 25.12
CA LYS A 12 -4.83 -16.31 25.40
C LYS A 12 -5.09 -15.36 24.24
N HIS A 13 -4.04 -14.81 23.64
CA HIS A 13 -4.18 -13.95 22.46
C HIS A 13 -4.73 -14.72 21.26
N LEU A 14 -4.22 -15.93 20.98
CA LEU A 14 -4.74 -16.76 19.89
C LEU A 14 -6.23 -17.12 20.08
N GLN A 15 -6.66 -17.38 21.32
CA GLN A 15 -8.07 -17.63 21.64
C GLN A 15 -8.93 -16.39 21.43
N GLN A 16 -8.44 -15.21 21.79
CA GLN A 16 -9.14 -13.95 21.54
C GLN A 16 -9.30 -13.69 20.04
N LEU A 17 -8.22 -13.88 19.26
CA LEU A 17 -8.26 -13.76 17.80
C LEU A 17 -9.21 -14.77 17.16
N SER A 18 -9.38 -15.97 17.74
CA SER A 18 -10.32 -16.96 17.23
C SER A 18 -11.79 -16.58 17.39
N GLY A 19 -12.11 -15.64 18.27
CA GLY A 19 -13.47 -15.09 18.46
C GLY A 19 -13.66 -13.71 17.83
N ASP A 20 -12.70 -13.24 17.06
CA ASP A 20 -12.74 -11.93 16.40
C ASP A 20 -13.48 -12.04 15.06
N GLU A 21 -14.74 -11.59 15.06
CA GLU A 21 -15.62 -11.62 13.88
C GLU A 21 -15.08 -10.78 12.72
N THR A 22 -14.39 -9.66 13.01
CA THR A 22 -13.78 -8.81 11.98
C THR A 22 -12.64 -9.57 11.30
N MET A 23 -11.78 -10.24 12.09
CA MET A 23 -10.72 -11.09 11.54
C MET A 23 -11.28 -12.20 10.66
N HIS A 24 -12.31 -12.91 11.13
CA HIS A 24 -12.96 -13.98 10.34
C HIS A 24 -13.48 -13.43 9.02
N SER A 25 -14.18 -12.29 9.05
CA SER A 25 -14.71 -11.63 7.86
C SER A 25 -13.60 -11.24 6.87
N LEU A 26 -12.48 -10.70 7.35
CA LEU A 26 -11.31 -10.36 6.52
C LEU A 26 -10.67 -11.60 5.88
N ILE A 27 -10.60 -12.72 6.60
CA ILE A 27 -10.12 -14.00 6.06
C ILE A 27 -11.03 -14.49 4.94
N GLU A 28 -12.35 -14.42 5.11
CA GLU A 28 -13.32 -14.84 4.09
C GLU A 28 -13.21 -13.99 2.82
N VAL A 29 -13.04 -12.67 2.98
CA VAL A 29 -12.79 -11.75 1.85
C VAL A 29 -11.53 -12.16 1.11
N TYR A 30 -10.43 -12.36 1.82
CA TYR A 30 -9.17 -12.79 1.21
C TYR A 30 -9.35 -14.09 0.41
N ARG A 31 -9.99 -15.11 1.00
CA ARG A 31 -10.22 -16.40 0.35
C ARG A 31 -11.05 -16.25 -0.92
N ARG A 32 -12.13 -15.48 -0.87
CA ARG A 32 -12.99 -15.22 -2.03
C ARG A 32 -12.26 -14.48 -3.15
N HIS A 33 -11.41 -13.50 -2.83
CA HIS A 33 -10.58 -12.82 -3.83
C HIS A 33 -9.48 -13.72 -4.40
N ALA A 34 -8.93 -14.64 -3.61
CA ALA A 34 -7.96 -15.63 -4.07
C ALA A 34 -8.62 -16.68 -4.99
N ASP A 35 -9.82 -17.14 -4.63
CA ASP A 35 -10.57 -18.16 -5.38
C ASP A 35 -11.14 -17.63 -6.70
N ALA A 36 -11.25 -16.31 -6.87
CA ALA A 36 -11.74 -15.66 -8.09
C ALA A 36 -10.81 -15.82 -9.32
N GLY A 37 -9.62 -16.40 -9.16
CA GLY A 37 -8.68 -16.72 -10.25
C GLY A 37 -7.88 -15.51 -10.79
N SER A 38 -8.36 -14.29 -10.56
CA SER A 38 -7.59 -13.06 -10.75
C SER A 38 -7.69 -12.19 -9.49
N PHE A 39 -6.63 -12.13 -8.70
CA PHE A 39 -6.61 -11.28 -7.51
C PHE A 39 -6.60 -9.81 -7.92
N LYS A 40 -7.59 -9.04 -7.46
CA LYS A 40 -7.72 -7.60 -7.74
C LYS A 40 -7.40 -6.81 -6.47
N PRO A 41 -6.15 -6.32 -6.29
CA PRO A 41 -5.71 -5.71 -5.04
C PRO A 41 -6.58 -4.54 -4.58
N ASN A 42 -7.03 -3.68 -5.51
CA ASN A 42 -7.85 -2.51 -5.15
C ASN A 42 -9.24 -2.91 -4.69
N ALA A 43 -9.88 -3.90 -5.33
CA ALA A 43 -11.18 -4.40 -4.91
C ALA A 43 -11.10 -5.10 -3.55
N PHE A 44 -10.03 -5.88 -3.32
CA PHE A 44 -9.75 -6.47 -2.01
C PHE A 44 -9.57 -5.40 -0.93
N LYS A 45 -8.76 -4.37 -1.19
CA LYS A 45 -8.52 -3.27 -0.23
C LYS A 45 -9.80 -2.53 0.13
N GLN A 46 -10.65 -2.20 -0.85
CA GLN A 46 -11.91 -1.51 -0.60
C GLN A 46 -12.86 -2.34 0.26
N GLU A 47 -12.97 -3.63 -0.03
CA GLU A 47 -13.84 -4.52 0.74
C GLU A 47 -13.32 -4.77 2.15
N ALA A 48 -12.00 -4.92 2.31
CA ALA A 48 -11.36 -5.00 3.61
C ALA A 48 -11.58 -3.71 4.43
N ALA A 49 -11.46 -2.54 3.80
CA ALA A 49 -11.70 -1.24 4.45
C ALA A 49 -13.15 -1.07 4.94
N TYR A 50 -14.12 -1.57 4.16
CA TYR A 50 -15.53 -1.53 4.54
C TYR A 50 -15.81 -2.41 5.76
N ILE A 51 -15.20 -3.60 5.81
CA ILE A 51 -15.40 -4.56 6.91
C ILE A 51 -14.68 -4.14 8.18
N SER A 52 -13.56 -3.43 8.06
CA SER A 52 -12.78 -2.98 9.20
C SER A 52 -13.37 -1.74 9.90
N ASP A 53 -14.45 -1.11 9.41
CA ASP A 53 -15.18 0.01 10.04
C ASP A 53 -14.29 1.07 10.74
N GLY A 54 -13.27 1.57 10.03
CA GLY A 54 -12.37 2.60 10.57
C GLY A 54 -11.23 2.08 11.45
N GLU A 55 -11.07 0.77 11.60
CA GLU A 55 -9.96 0.17 12.34
C GLU A 55 -8.63 0.35 11.60
N ASN A 56 -7.57 0.51 12.40
CA ASN A 56 -6.20 0.64 11.88
C ASN A 56 -5.72 -0.70 11.29
N MET A 57 -5.32 -0.66 10.03
CA MET A 57 -4.88 -1.85 9.31
C MET A 57 -3.36 -1.98 9.29
N PHE A 58 -2.90 -3.22 9.40
CA PHE A 58 -1.49 -3.59 9.30
C PHE A 58 -1.33 -4.67 8.22
N ALA A 59 -0.34 -4.49 7.34
CA ALA A 59 0.09 -5.54 6.43
C ALA A 59 1.28 -6.28 7.01
N PHE A 60 1.24 -7.61 6.93
CA PHE A 60 2.35 -8.48 7.32
C PHE A 60 2.76 -9.34 6.14
N GLN A 61 4.06 -9.36 5.83
CA GLN A 61 4.62 -10.27 4.84
C GLN A 61 5.70 -11.13 5.49
N TYR A 62 5.43 -12.44 5.55
CA TYR A 62 6.40 -13.43 5.98
C TYR A 62 7.19 -13.95 4.78
N CYS A 63 8.51 -13.78 4.80
CA CYS A 63 9.43 -14.21 3.75
C CYS A 63 10.48 -15.17 4.32
N PRO A 64 10.32 -16.50 4.16
CA PRO A 64 11.34 -17.46 4.54
C PRO A 64 12.51 -17.39 3.55
N MET A 65 13.76 -17.39 4.05
CA MET A 65 14.94 -17.37 3.18
C MET A 65 15.27 -18.79 2.70
N PRO A 66 15.31 -19.07 1.37
CA PRO A 66 15.41 -20.43 0.84
C PRO A 66 16.65 -21.23 1.29
N SER A 67 17.72 -20.53 1.67
CA SER A 67 19.02 -21.12 2.00
C SER A 67 19.41 -20.93 3.48
N SER A 68 18.46 -20.60 4.36
CA SER A 68 18.74 -20.32 5.78
C SER A 68 17.52 -20.63 6.64
N ASP A 69 17.73 -21.07 7.89
CA ASP A 69 16.67 -21.21 8.91
C ASP A 69 16.12 -19.85 9.41
N LYS A 70 16.37 -18.78 8.68
CA LYS A 70 15.97 -17.42 9.01
C LYS A 70 14.81 -17.00 8.13
N SER A 71 13.93 -16.20 8.71
CA SER A 71 12.82 -15.57 8.01
C SER A 71 12.78 -14.08 8.29
N VAL A 72 12.33 -13.32 7.31
CA VAL A 72 12.07 -11.88 7.45
C VAL A 72 10.57 -11.69 7.57
N MET A 73 10.13 -10.93 8.57
CA MET A 73 8.76 -10.45 8.68
C MET A 73 8.77 -8.96 8.39
N PHE A 74 8.14 -8.55 7.29
CA PHE A 74 7.85 -7.15 7.03
C PHE A 74 6.51 -6.82 7.69
N HIS A 75 6.45 -5.69 8.39
CA HIS A 75 5.20 -5.09 8.83
C HIS A 75 5.10 -3.68 8.24
N GLU A 76 3.91 -3.31 7.79
CA GLU A 76 3.61 -1.97 7.31
C GLU A 76 2.31 -1.50 7.94
N TYR A 77 2.32 -0.28 8.48
CA TYR A 77 1.12 0.38 8.98
C TYR A 77 0.40 1.04 7.81
N LEU A 78 -0.83 0.63 7.54
CA LEU A 78 -1.65 1.15 6.43
C LEU A 78 -2.60 2.26 6.86
N GLY A 79 -2.79 2.47 8.17
CA GLY A 79 -3.78 3.40 8.70
C GLY A 79 -5.21 2.91 8.52
N ASP A 80 -6.15 3.84 8.66
CA ASP A 80 -7.56 3.61 8.37
C ASP A 80 -7.79 3.73 6.86
N ILE A 81 -8.02 2.59 6.21
CA ILE A 81 -8.20 2.50 4.76
C ILE A 81 -9.56 3.10 4.33
N SER A 82 -10.54 3.21 5.24
CA SER A 82 -11.86 3.81 4.94
C SER A 82 -11.74 5.30 4.64
N SER A 83 -10.86 6.01 5.33
CA SER A 83 -10.60 7.44 5.14
C SER A 83 -9.91 7.81 3.82
N THR A 84 -9.29 6.83 3.15
CA THR A 84 -8.52 7.05 1.91
C THR A 84 -9.37 6.87 0.65
N ALA A 85 -10.59 6.34 0.76
CA ALA A 85 -11.51 6.18 -0.38
C ALA A 85 -12.03 7.52 -0.93
N GLU A 86 -11.90 8.62 -0.16
CA GLU A 86 -12.44 9.95 -0.49
C GLU A 86 -11.36 10.95 -0.94
N SER A 87 -10.09 10.56 -1.10
CA SER A 87 -8.98 11.51 -1.37
C SER A 87 -8.11 11.16 -2.59
N SER A 88 -8.66 10.44 -3.56
CA SER A 88 -7.99 10.19 -4.84
C SER A 88 -8.80 10.74 -6.02
N ASP A 89 -8.97 12.06 -6.05
CA ASP A 89 -9.10 12.88 -7.27
C ASP A 89 -9.16 14.36 -6.85
N ASP A 90 -8.02 14.96 -6.53
CA ASP A 90 -7.87 16.42 -6.68
C ASP A 90 -6.71 16.68 -7.63
N ASN A 91 -7.14 17.00 -8.84
CA ASN A 91 -6.37 17.27 -10.03
C ASN A 91 -5.54 18.53 -9.72
N GLY A 92 -4.20 18.40 -9.65
CA GLY A 92 -3.32 19.53 -9.38
C GLY A 92 -3.57 20.68 -10.35
N GLU A 93 -4.31 21.69 -9.90
CA GLU A 93 -4.40 22.99 -10.54
C GLU A 93 -2.98 23.58 -10.56
N THR A 94 -2.34 23.52 -11.72
CA THR A 94 -1.20 24.38 -12.01
C THR A 94 -1.71 25.80 -12.10
N ASP A 95 -1.45 26.54 -11.03
CA ASP A 95 -1.41 27.99 -10.90
C ASP A 95 -0.94 28.65 -12.21
N ASP A 96 -1.89 29.26 -12.93
CA ASP A 96 -1.65 30.12 -14.09
C ASP A 96 -1.01 31.43 -13.60
N GLY A 97 0.31 31.39 -13.43
CA GLY A 97 1.14 32.56 -13.21
C GLY A 97 1.21 33.43 -14.46
N ASP A 98 0.37 34.45 -14.49
CA ASP A 98 0.32 35.56 -15.43
C ASP A 98 1.69 36.28 -15.49
N ALA A 99 2.46 36.04 -16.56
CA ALA A 99 3.72 36.73 -16.83
C ALA A 99 3.59 37.52 -18.14
N GLU A 100 3.17 38.77 -17.98
CA GLU A 100 3.15 39.82 -18.99
C GLU A 100 4.43 39.82 -19.85
N ALA A 101 4.23 39.65 -21.16
CA ALA A 101 5.25 39.79 -22.18
C ALA A 101 5.63 41.26 -22.34
N SER A 102 6.92 41.59 -22.18
CA SER A 102 7.49 42.80 -22.76
C SER A 102 8.65 42.45 -23.69
N ASP A 103 8.47 42.88 -24.92
CA ASP A 103 9.26 42.62 -26.11
C ASP A 103 10.49 43.53 -26.15
N SER A 104 11.69 42.97 -26.37
CA SER A 104 12.88 43.74 -26.77
C SER A 104 13.94 42.83 -27.40
N ALA A 105 14.05 42.96 -28.72
CA ALA A 105 14.96 42.29 -29.64
C ALA A 105 16.46 42.25 -29.25
N GLY A 106 17.15 41.18 -29.68
CA GLY A 106 18.62 41.09 -29.65
C GLY A 106 19.20 39.76 -30.11
N ASP A 107 19.25 39.56 -31.44
CA ASP A 107 20.33 38.96 -32.25
C ASP A 107 21.20 37.79 -31.70
N SER A 108 21.27 36.69 -32.48
CA SER A 108 22.46 35.82 -32.76
C SER A 108 22.29 34.30 -32.57
N GLU A 109 22.10 33.61 -33.71
CA GLU A 109 22.53 32.26 -34.15
C GLU A 109 22.29 30.94 -33.35
N PRO A 110 22.02 29.80 -34.04
CA PRO A 110 21.72 28.50 -33.41
C PRO A 110 22.96 27.61 -33.22
N PRO A 111 23.14 26.90 -32.09
CA PRO A 111 24.15 25.86 -32.00
C PRO A 111 23.61 24.51 -32.52
N THR A 112 24.23 24.07 -33.61
CA THR A 112 24.18 22.69 -34.13
C THR A 112 24.81 21.69 -33.16
N SER A 113 24.26 20.47 -33.03
CA SER A 113 25.06 19.24 -33.26
C SER A 113 24.24 17.95 -33.16
N LYS A 114 24.37 17.13 -34.21
CA LYS A 114 23.76 15.82 -34.41
C LYS A 114 24.31 14.79 -33.43
N ARG A 115 23.42 14.14 -32.67
CA ARG A 115 23.75 12.93 -31.90
C ARG A 115 23.73 11.71 -32.84
N GLN A 116 24.92 11.19 -33.10
CA GLN A 116 25.20 10.03 -33.97
C GLN A 116 24.56 8.75 -33.38
N ARG A 117 23.56 8.17 -34.05
CA ARG A 117 23.07 6.81 -33.76
C ARG A 117 24.05 5.82 -34.40
N ARG A 118 24.66 4.95 -33.60
CA ARG A 118 25.36 3.75 -34.10
C ARG A 118 24.32 2.66 -34.32
N SER A 119 24.19 2.21 -35.56
CA SER A 119 23.71 0.90 -36.01
C SER A 119 23.87 0.87 -37.53
#